data_AF-A0A448YLD4-F1
#
_entry.id   AF-A0A448YLD4-F1
#
_cell.length_a   1.000
_cell.length_b   1.000
_cell.length_c   1.000
_cell.angle_alpha   90.00
_cell.angle_beta   90.00
_cell.angle_gamma   90.00
#
_symmetry.space_group_name_H-M   'P 1'
#
loop_
_entity.id
_entity.type
_entity.pdbx_description
1 polymer ?
#
loop_
_entity_poly.entity_id
_entity_poly.type
_entity_poly.pdbx_seq_one_letter_code
_entity_poly.pdbx_strand_id
1 'polypeptide(L)'
;MARKTRNSVKSKVVEVDNNGIGIGDSPTDLWEKTRAACKMGMVKAFLKIIKAGDVEKKKYEPEELADTYEQNLYGRYKSNMNHYKGRFRKDLIAMRNPDTEFAAYLLEGRMSMEEFCTLKEEGLISKKQKRENNRLLERELRNSITEKPPEKLSDVPNQNTIVRDKWGISESAAKVDPRFDN
;
A
#
# COMPACT_ATOMS: atom_id res chain seq x y z
N MET A 1 25.09 40.98 20.08
CA MET A 1 24.90 39.54 20.37
C MET A 1 23.45 39.31 20.75
N ALA A 2 22.62 38.75 19.85
CA ALA A 2 21.21 38.48 20.12
C ALA A 2 21.02 36.97 20.41
N ARG A 3 20.56 36.64 21.62
CA ARG A 3 20.26 35.25 22.03
C ARG A 3 18.88 34.85 21.51
N LYS A 4 18.84 33.79 20.69
CA LYS A 4 17.62 33.18 20.16
C LYS A 4 17.06 32.20 21.20
N THR A 5 15.93 32.54 21.82
CA THR A 5 15.18 31.62 22.69
C THR A 5 14.47 30.57 21.84
N ARG A 6 14.75 29.29 22.09
CA ARG A 6 14.03 28.15 21.51
C ARG A 6 12.76 27.90 22.35
N ASN A 7 11.59 28.19 21.81
CA ASN A 7 10.34 27.73 22.40
C ASN A 7 10.21 26.22 22.22
N SER A 8 10.24 25.49 23.32
CA SER A 8 9.93 24.06 23.40
C SER A 8 8.40 23.89 23.30
N VAL A 9 7.92 23.37 22.17
CA VAL A 9 6.54 22.95 22.03
C VAL A 9 6.42 21.58 22.72
N LYS A 10 5.75 21.55 23.87
CA LYS A 10 5.35 20.29 24.51
C LYS A 10 4.29 19.61 23.63
N SER A 11 4.70 18.62 22.86
CA SER A 11 3.78 17.73 22.14
C SER A 11 2.94 16.96 23.16
N LYS A 12 1.63 17.22 23.18
CA LYS A 12 0.67 16.46 23.99
C LYS A 12 0.58 15.06 23.38
N VAL A 13 1.06 14.05 24.10
CA VAL A 13 0.94 12.64 23.70
C VAL A 13 -0.55 12.30 23.79
N VAL A 14 -1.19 12.10 22.63
CA VAL A 14 -2.55 11.56 22.57
C VAL A 14 -2.39 10.05 22.66
N GLU A 15 -2.92 9.44 23.72
CA GLU A 15 -3.02 7.99 23.80
C GLU A 15 -4.05 7.51 22.77
N VAL A 16 -3.59 6.59 21.93
CA VAL A 16 -4.34 6.07 20.79
C VAL A 16 -4.51 4.57 21.00
N ASP A 17 -5.73 4.06 20.92
CA ASP A 17 -5.97 2.62 20.98
C ASP A 17 -5.44 1.88 19.73
N ASN A 18 -5.48 0.54 19.73
CA ASN A 18 -5.05 -0.31 18.62
C ASN A 18 -5.80 -0.05 17.29
N ASN A 19 -6.88 0.75 17.32
CA ASN A 19 -7.66 1.15 16.14
C ASN A 19 -7.39 2.60 15.69
N GLY A 20 -6.47 3.32 16.34
CA GLY A 20 -6.20 4.71 15.99
C GLY A 20 -7.15 5.72 16.67
N ILE A 21 -7.89 5.32 17.70
CA ILE A 21 -8.92 6.13 18.36
C ILE A 21 -8.31 6.82 19.58
N GLY A 22 -8.34 8.15 19.60
CA GLY A 22 -8.05 8.94 20.79
C GLY A 22 -9.14 8.72 21.84
N ILE A 23 -8.74 8.40 23.07
CA ILE A 23 -9.67 8.17 24.18
C ILE A 23 -10.53 9.43 24.39
N GLY A 24 -11.81 9.39 23.98
CA GLY A 24 -12.78 10.49 24.13
C GLY A 24 -13.50 10.95 22.87
N ASP A 25 -13.10 10.52 21.66
CA ASP A 25 -13.84 10.83 20.43
C ASP A 25 -15.08 9.93 20.31
N SER A 26 -16.27 10.54 20.19
CA SER A 26 -17.50 9.79 19.96
C SER A 26 -17.44 9.12 18.58
N PRO A 27 -17.95 7.89 18.38
CA PRO A 27 -17.82 7.16 17.11
C PRO A 27 -18.33 7.93 15.87
N THR A 28 -19.32 8.81 16.05
CA THR A 28 -19.85 9.69 15.01
C THR A 28 -18.84 10.75 14.56
N ASP A 29 -18.10 11.34 15.51
CA ASP A 29 -17.06 12.35 15.26
C ASP A 29 -15.88 11.75 14.47
N LEU A 30 -15.52 10.49 14.78
CA LEU A 30 -14.48 9.77 14.04
C LEU A 30 -14.85 9.58 12.55
N TRP A 31 -16.11 9.26 12.27
CA TRP A 31 -16.59 9.12 10.89
C TRP A 31 -16.55 10.45 10.16
N GLU A 32 -17.06 11.52 10.76
CA GLU A 32 -17.05 12.85 10.14
C GLU A 32 -15.63 13.33 9.83
N LYS A 33 -14.71 13.22 10.79
CA LYS A 33 -13.28 13.52 10.61
C LYS A 33 -12.66 12.69 9.49
N THR A 34 -12.93 11.39 9.45
CA THR A 34 -12.37 10.49 8.44
C THR A 34 -12.90 10.82 7.05
N ARG A 35 -14.22 11.03 6.90
CA ARG A 35 -14.85 11.38 5.64
C ARG A 35 -14.35 12.71 5.09
N ALA A 36 -14.23 13.73 5.95
CA ALA A 36 -13.64 15.02 5.58
C ALA A 36 -12.18 14.87 5.11
N ALA A 37 -11.37 14.07 5.82
CA ALA A 37 -10.01 13.79 5.42
C ALA A 37 -9.92 13.05 4.06
N CYS A 38 -10.84 12.12 3.79
CA CYS A 38 -10.92 11.40 2.53
C CYS A 38 -11.24 12.34 1.35
N LYS A 39 -12.25 13.18 1.50
CA LYS A 39 -12.60 14.21 0.51
C LYS A 39 -11.40 15.12 0.21
N MET A 40 -10.78 15.67 1.26
CA MET A 40 -9.60 16.52 1.12
C MET A 40 -8.42 15.81 0.46
N GLY A 41 -8.23 14.51 0.73
CA GLY A 41 -7.21 13.70 0.10
C GLY A 41 -7.40 13.59 -1.42
N MET A 42 -8.64 13.39 -1.88
CA MET A 42 -8.96 13.33 -3.31
C MET A 42 -8.85 14.68 -3.99
N VAL A 43 -9.37 15.75 -3.38
CA VAL A 43 -9.21 17.11 -3.90
C VAL A 43 -7.72 17.41 -4.14
N LYS A 44 -6.85 17.08 -3.17
CA LYS A 44 -5.40 17.25 -3.33
C LYS A 44 -4.81 16.43 -4.47
N ALA A 45 -5.31 15.20 -4.70
CA ALA A 45 -4.85 14.37 -5.81
C ALA A 45 -5.21 15.01 -7.17
N PHE A 46 -6.46 15.45 -7.34
CA PHE A 46 -6.90 16.15 -8.55
C PHE A 46 -6.14 17.46 -8.78
N LEU A 47 -5.98 18.28 -7.74
CA LEU A 47 -5.24 19.55 -7.84
C LEU A 47 -3.77 19.34 -8.23
N LYS A 48 -3.15 18.24 -7.80
CA LYS A 48 -1.77 17.91 -8.20
C LYS A 48 -1.66 17.71 -9.71
N ILE A 49 -2.62 17.01 -10.30
CA ILE A 49 -2.66 16.71 -11.75
C ILE A 49 -2.98 17.97 -12.55
N ILE A 50 -3.91 18.80 -12.08
CA ILE A 50 -4.18 20.10 -12.70
C ILE A 50 -2.92 20.98 -12.72
N LYS A 51 -2.18 21.03 -11.61
CA LYS A 51 -0.92 21.79 -11.52
C LYS A 51 0.20 21.24 -12.40
N ALA A 52 0.18 19.94 -12.69
CA ALA A 52 1.15 19.32 -13.59
C ALA A 52 0.90 19.67 -15.07
N GLY A 53 -0.28 20.21 -15.40
CA GLY A 53 -0.66 20.55 -16.78
C GLY A 53 -1.19 19.36 -17.58
N ASP A 54 -1.50 18.25 -16.93
CA ASP A 54 -1.96 17.00 -17.57
C ASP A 54 -3.45 17.03 -17.97
N VAL A 55 -4.13 18.18 -17.85
CA VAL A 55 -5.57 18.35 -18.13
C VAL A 55 -5.78 19.55 -19.04
N GLU A 56 -6.16 19.30 -20.29
CA GLU A 56 -6.36 20.36 -21.29
C GLU A 56 -7.70 21.08 -21.12
N LYS A 57 -8.77 20.33 -20.83
CA LYS A 57 -10.12 20.86 -20.63
C LYS A 57 -10.83 20.11 -19.51
N LYS A 58 -10.98 20.81 -18.39
CA LYS A 58 -11.67 20.32 -17.22
C LYS A 58 -13.19 20.43 -17.41
N LYS A 59 -13.89 19.31 -17.26
CA LYS A 59 -15.35 19.23 -17.33
C LYS A 59 -16.00 19.34 -15.95
N TYR A 60 -15.34 18.82 -14.91
CA TYR A 60 -15.87 18.76 -13.55
C TYR A 60 -14.93 19.40 -12.54
N GLU A 61 -15.49 20.02 -11.50
CA GLU A 61 -14.72 20.58 -10.39
C GLU A 61 -14.14 19.47 -9.48
N PRO A 62 -12.91 19.59 -8.96
CA PRO A 62 -12.29 18.57 -8.12
C PRO A 62 -13.06 18.32 -6.83
N GLU A 63 -13.71 19.37 -6.32
CA GLU A 63 -14.50 19.34 -5.10
C GLU A 63 -15.78 18.52 -5.30
N GLU A 64 -16.48 18.73 -6.41
CA GLU A 64 -17.69 17.97 -6.79
C GLU A 64 -17.37 16.48 -7.02
N LEU A 65 -16.26 16.20 -7.71
CA LEU A 65 -15.79 14.83 -7.92
C LEU A 65 -15.40 14.14 -6.61
N ALA A 66 -14.72 14.87 -5.71
CA ALA A 66 -14.34 14.34 -4.42
C ALA A 66 -15.56 14.07 -3.52
N ASP A 67 -16.59 14.91 -3.59
CA ASP A 67 -17.87 14.66 -2.92
C ASP A 67 -18.57 13.42 -3.44
N THR A 68 -18.69 13.30 -4.77
CA THR A 68 -19.31 12.15 -5.42
C THR A 68 -18.56 10.85 -5.09
N TYR A 69 -17.22 10.90 -5.07
CA TYR A 69 -16.39 9.78 -4.68
C TYR A 69 -16.63 9.37 -3.22
N GLU A 70 -16.63 10.34 -2.30
CA GLU A 70 -16.81 10.10 -0.87
C GLU A 70 -18.17 9.46 -0.59
N GLN A 71 -19.25 9.99 -1.18
CA GLN A 71 -20.59 9.43 -1.05
C GLN A 71 -20.68 8.00 -1.55
N ASN A 72 -20.08 7.71 -2.71
CA ASN A 72 -20.04 6.36 -3.29
C ASN A 72 -19.25 5.38 -2.40
N LEU A 73 -18.10 5.81 -1.88
CA LEU A 73 -17.27 4.99 -1.00
C LEU A 73 -17.98 4.73 0.33
N TYR A 74 -18.58 5.75 0.92
CA TYR A 74 -19.31 5.63 2.18
C TYR A 74 -20.54 4.73 2.03
N GLY A 75 -21.32 4.90 0.95
CA GLY A 75 -22.47 4.05 0.66
C GLY A 75 -22.13 2.56 0.65
N ARG A 76 -20.96 2.19 0.14
CA ARG A 76 -20.50 0.80 0.03
C ARG A 76 -19.85 0.24 1.29
N TYR A 77 -19.12 1.07 2.04
CA TYR A 77 -18.26 0.60 3.15
C TYR A 77 -18.62 1.19 4.52
N LYS A 78 -19.77 1.87 4.68
CA LYS A 78 -20.22 2.42 5.97
C LYS A 78 -20.28 1.41 7.12
N SER A 79 -20.42 0.12 6.81
CA SER A 79 -20.48 -0.95 7.81
C SER A 79 -19.13 -1.21 8.48
N ASN A 80 -18.01 -0.89 7.83
CA ASN A 80 -16.68 -1.20 8.33
C ASN A 80 -15.67 -0.10 7.97
N MET A 81 -15.28 0.68 8.98
CA MET A 81 -14.31 1.77 8.87
C MET A 81 -12.95 1.32 8.32
N ASN A 82 -12.48 0.13 8.70
CA ASN A 82 -11.16 -0.36 8.25
C ASN A 82 -11.19 -0.69 6.77
N HIS A 83 -12.28 -1.29 6.27
CA HIS A 83 -12.45 -1.54 4.84
C HIS A 83 -12.59 -0.23 4.06
N TYR A 84 -13.34 0.74 4.59
CA TYR A 84 -13.45 2.08 4.02
C TYR A 84 -12.07 2.75 3.87
N LYS A 85 -11.30 2.81 4.96
CA LYS A 85 -9.94 3.39 4.96
C LYS A 85 -8.99 2.61 4.05
N GLY A 86 -9.07 1.28 4.05
CA GLY A 86 -8.26 0.40 3.21
C GLY A 86 -8.48 0.67 1.73
N ARG A 87 -9.75 0.70 1.30
CA ARG A 87 -10.12 0.99 -0.07
C ARG A 87 -9.71 2.40 -0.50
N PHE A 88 -9.99 3.40 0.35
CA PHE A 88 -9.59 4.78 0.11
C PHE A 88 -8.09 4.93 -0.18
N ARG A 89 -7.23 4.26 0.60
CA ARG A 89 -5.78 4.33 0.41
C ARG A 89 -5.37 3.79 -0.95
N LYS A 90 -5.95 2.67 -1.39
CA LYS A 90 -5.66 2.06 -2.70
C LYS A 90 -6.07 2.98 -3.84
N ASP A 91 -7.29 3.51 -3.77
CA ASP A 91 -7.81 4.46 -4.75
C ASP A 91 -6.94 5.74 -4.80
N LEU A 92 -6.53 6.27 -3.64
CA LEU A 92 -5.70 7.48 -3.56
C LEU A 92 -4.31 7.26 -4.17
N ILE A 93 -3.73 6.07 -3.99
CA ILE A 93 -2.45 5.71 -4.60
C ILE A 93 -2.58 5.69 -6.13
N ALA A 94 -3.63 5.05 -6.64
CA ALA A 94 -3.90 5.02 -8.08
C ALA A 94 -4.09 6.45 -8.63
N MET A 95 -4.93 7.26 -7.99
CA MET A 95 -5.20 8.64 -8.39
C MET A 95 -3.97 9.56 -8.38
N ARG A 96 -3.02 9.31 -7.47
CA ARG A 96 -1.77 10.08 -7.39
C ARG A 96 -0.71 9.62 -8.38
N ASN A 97 -0.86 8.44 -8.96
CA ASN A 97 0.08 7.89 -9.90
C ASN A 97 -0.19 8.45 -11.31
N PRO A 98 0.71 9.28 -11.86
CA PRO A 98 0.51 9.88 -13.18
C PRO A 98 0.42 8.83 -14.30
N ASP A 99 1.09 7.67 -14.17
CA ASP A 99 1.07 6.61 -15.18
C ASP A 99 -0.30 5.93 -15.37
N THR A 100 -1.24 6.15 -14.44
CA THR A 100 -2.58 5.53 -14.51
C THR A 100 -3.61 6.39 -15.25
N GLU A 101 -3.36 7.69 -15.39
CA GLU A 101 -4.22 8.67 -16.07
C GLU A 101 -5.66 8.79 -15.50
N PHE A 102 -6.02 8.06 -14.43
CA PHE A 102 -7.39 8.05 -13.88
C PHE A 102 -7.88 9.43 -13.46
N ALA A 103 -7.02 10.20 -12.78
CA ALA A 103 -7.37 11.53 -12.31
C ALA A 103 -7.65 12.51 -13.46
N ALA A 104 -6.88 12.43 -14.55
CA ALA A 104 -7.12 13.23 -15.75
C ALA A 104 -8.42 12.79 -16.44
N TYR A 105 -8.64 11.48 -16.61
CA TYR A 105 -9.85 10.95 -17.24
C TYR A 105 -11.14 11.33 -16.48
N LEU A 106 -11.10 11.35 -15.16
CA LEU A 106 -12.22 11.80 -14.33
C LEU A 106 -12.47 13.31 -14.46
N LEU A 107 -11.41 14.13 -14.47
CA LEU A 107 -11.52 15.59 -14.63
C LEU A 107 -12.02 16.01 -16.01
N GLU A 108 -11.62 15.29 -17.06
CA GLU A 108 -12.08 15.50 -18.44
C GLU A 108 -13.47 14.87 -18.71
N GLY A 109 -13.93 14.00 -17.80
CA GLY A 109 -15.20 13.28 -17.93
C GLY A 109 -15.18 12.16 -18.99
N ARG A 110 -14.01 11.60 -19.30
CA ARG A 110 -13.86 10.38 -20.10
C ARG A 110 -14.25 9.12 -19.32
N MET A 111 -14.22 9.21 -17.99
CA MET A 111 -14.62 8.15 -17.07
C MET A 111 -15.56 8.76 -16.02
N SER A 112 -16.58 8.01 -15.62
CA SER A 112 -17.46 8.39 -14.51
C SER A 112 -16.88 7.98 -13.16
N MET A 113 -17.27 8.69 -12.10
CA MET A 113 -16.83 8.36 -10.74
C MET A 113 -17.35 6.99 -10.28
N GLU A 114 -18.55 6.61 -10.73
CA GLU A 114 -19.16 5.32 -10.41
C GLU A 114 -18.34 4.16 -11.00
N GLU A 115 -17.96 4.27 -12.28
CA GLU A 115 -17.08 3.30 -12.94
C GLU A 115 -15.76 3.15 -12.17
N PHE A 116 -15.12 4.27 -11.82
CA PHE A 116 -13.89 4.26 -11.02
C PHE A 116 -14.07 3.53 -9.68
N CYS A 117 -15.16 3.81 -8.95
CA CYS A 117 -15.44 3.17 -7.67
C CYS A 117 -15.73 1.66 -7.79
N THR A 118 -16.17 1.18 -8.96
CA THR A 118 -16.40 -0.26 -9.22
C THR A 118 -15.13 -1.03 -9.61
N LEU A 119 -14.04 -0.34 -9.95
CA LEU A 119 -12.80 -1.01 -10.35
C LEU A 119 -12.26 -1.88 -9.22
N LYS A 120 -11.92 -3.12 -9.54
CA LYS A 120 -11.17 -3.99 -8.63
C LYS A 120 -9.71 -3.56 -8.54
N GLU A 121 -8.99 -4.11 -7.58
CA GLU A 121 -7.59 -3.76 -7.33
C GLU A 121 -6.69 -4.04 -8.54
N GLU A 122 -6.98 -5.10 -9.31
CA GLU A 122 -6.25 -5.41 -10.54
C GLU A 122 -6.54 -4.40 -11.67
N GLY A 123 -7.60 -3.59 -11.52
CA GLY A 123 -7.97 -2.53 -12.45
C GLY A 123 -7.36 -1.17 -12.10
N LEU A 124 -6.83 -0.98 -10.89
CA LEU A 124 -6.26 0.28 -10.40
C LEU A 124 -4.76 0.46 -10.73
N ILE A 125 -4.20 -0.45 -11.53
CA ILE A 125 -2.79 -0.43 -11.93
C ILE A 125 -2.59 0.21 -13.31
N SER A 126 -1.40 0.74 -13.56
CA SER A 126 -1.09 1.34 -14.87
C SER A 126 -1.12 0.30 -15.99
N LYS A 127 -1.37 0.72 -17.23
CA LYS A 127 -1.33 -0.17 -18.41
C LYS A 127 0.02 -0.87 -18.55
N LYS A 128 1.12 -0.18 -18.18
CA LYS A 128 2.48 -0.75 -18.17
C LYS A 128 2.61 -1.87 -17.13
N GLN A 129 2.16 -1.61 -15.90
CA GLN A 129 2.21 -2.58 -14.81
C GLN A 129 1.32 -3.80 -15.11
N LYS A 130 0.15 -3.60 -15.72
CA LYS A 130 -0.72 -4.69 -16.16
C LYS A 130 -0.03 -5.62 -17.17
N ARG A 131 0.72 -5.06 -18.12
CA ARG A 131 1.50 -5.86 -19.08
C ARG A 131 2.61 -6.67 -18.41
N GLU A 132 3.33 -6.07 -17.45
CA GLU A 132 4.40 -6.77 -16.75
C GLU A 132 3.85 -7.89 -15.85
N ASN A 133 2.76 -7.64 -15.14
CA ASN A 133 2.08 -8.67 -14.35
C ASN A 133 1.61 -9.84 -15.23
N ASN A 134 1.06 -9.57 -16.41
CA ASN A 134 0.68 -10.63 -17.35
C ASN A 134 1.89 -11.43 -17.85
N ARG A 135 3.02 -10.78 -18.12
CA ARG A 135 4.27 -11.46 -18.52
C ARG A 135 4.83 -12.33 -17.41
N LEU A 136 4.81 -11.85 -16.17
CA LEU A 136 5.21 -12.64 -15.01
C LEU A 136 4.30 -13.84 -14.82
N LEU A 137 2.98 -13.64 -14.92
CA LEU A 137 2.00 -14.72 -14.84
C LEU A 137 2.22 -15.78 -15.94
N GLU A 138 2.45 -15.37 -17.19
CA GLU A 138 2.75 -16.28 -18.29
C GLU A 138 4.05 -17.06 -18.05
N ARG A 139 5.07 -16.41 -17.48
CA ARG A 139 6.34 -17.06 -17.13
C ARG A 139 6.14 -18.08 -16.00
N GLU A 140 5.41 -17.72 -14.95
CA GLU A 140 5.08 -18.62 -13.83
C GLU A 140 4.27 -19.82 -14.30
N LEU A 141 3.28 -19.61 -15.19
CA LEU A 141 2.52 -20.70 -15.79
C LEU A 141 3.41 -21.63 -16.60
N ARG A 142 4.29 -21.09 -17.46
CA ARG A 142 5.26 -21.89 -18.21
C ARG A 142 6.15 -22.70 -17.27
N ASN A 143 6.71 -22.06 -16.25
CA ASN A 143 7.55 -22.71 -15.25
C ASN A 143 6.79 -23.82 -14.53
N SER A 144 5.54 -23.59 -14.12
CA SER A 144 4.70 -24.60 -13.44
C SER A 144 4.33 -25.80 -14.33
N ILE A 145 4.26 -25.60 -15.65
CA ILE A 145 3.99 -26.68 -16.61
C ILE A 145 5.28 -27.47 -16.90
N THR A 146 6.43 -26.79 -16.99
CA THR A 146 7.73 -27.43 -17.22
C THR A 146 8.31 -28.11 -15.99
N GLU A 147 8.06 -27.57 -14.80
CA GLU A 147 8.44 -28.15 -13.50
C GLU A 147 7.32 -29.07 -13.02
N LYS A 148 7.14 -30.22 -13.69
CA LYS A 148 6.43 -31.31 -13.03
C LYS A 148 7.21 -31.67 -11.75
N PRO A 149 6.55 -31.80 -10.59
CA PRO A 149 7.22 -32.30 -9.41
C PRO A 149 7.81 -33.68 -9.73
N PRO A 150 9.04 -33.99 -9.28
CA PRO A 150 9.69 -35.25 -9.59
C PRO A 150 8.79 -36.41 -9.14
N GLU A 151 8.45 -37.29 -10.08
CA GLU A 151 7.57 -38.44 -9.81
C GLU A 151 8.26 -39.47 -8.89
N LYS A 152 9.59 -39.42 -8.76
CA LYS A 152 10.39 -40.27 -7.88
C LYS A 152 11.43 -39.45 -7.14
N LEU A 153 11.72 -39.83 -5.89
CA LEU A 153 12.76 -39.20 -5.05
C LEU A 153 14.17 -39.21 -5.69
N SER A 154 14.41 -40.11 -6.64
CA SER A 154 15.66 -40.23 -7.40
C SER A 154 15.91 -39.10 -8.41
N ASP A 155 14.84 -38.38 -8.79
CA ASP A 155 14.90 -37.41 -9.89
C ASP A 155 15.20 -35.99 -9.38
N VAL A 156 15.26 -35.82 -8.04
CA VAL A 156 15.83 -34.62 -7.42
C VAL A 156 17.34 -34.71 -7.57
N PRO A 157 18.01 -33.80 -8.30
CA PRO A 157 19.46 -33.76 -8.30
C PRO A 157 19.92 -33.52 -6.87
N ASN A 158 20.60 -34.52 -6.28
CA ASN A 158 21.30 -34.37 -5.01
C ASN A 158 22.35 -33.26 -5.19
N GLN A 159 21.97 -32.03 -4.86
CA GLN A 159 22.93 -31.01 -4.53
C GLN A 159 23.55 -31.44 -3.20
N ASN A 160 24.62 -32.25 -3.29
CA ASN A 160 25.59 -32.48 -2.21
C ASN A 160 26.37 -31.19 -1.91
N THR A 161 25.70 -30.04 -1.88
CA THR A 161 26.19 -28.85 -1.20
C THR A 161 25.69 -28.98 0.24
N ILE A 162 26.47 -29.69 1.03
CA ILE A 162 26.45 -29.59 2.48
C ILE A 162 26.59 -28.09 2.80
N VAL A 163 25.47 -27.40 3.05
CA VAL A 163 25.46 -26.06 3.63
C VAL A 163 25.88 -26.23 5.08
N ARG A 164 27.20 -26.31 5.29
CA ARG A 164 27.81 -26.54 6.61
C ARG A 164 27.93 -25.27 7.45
N ASP A 165 27.66 -24.11 6.86
CA ASP A 165 27.84 -22.82 7.53
C ASP A 165 26.52 -22.10 7.68
N LYS A 166 25.73 -22.53 8.67
CA LYS A 166 24.92 -21.56 9.41
C LYS A 166 24.49 -22.12 10.77
N TRP A 167 24.95 -21.41 11.79
CA TRP A 167 24.51 -21.41 13.19
C TRP A 167 25.10 -22.47 14.12
N GLY A 168 26.19 -22.10 14.82
CA GLY A 168 26.32 -22.47 16.24
C GLY A 168 27.43 -23.43 16.65
N ILE A 169 28.59 -23.46 15.99
CA ILE A 169 29.75 -24.20 16.53
C ILE A 169 30.90 -23.22 16.77
N SER A 170 30.95 -22.67 17.98
CA SER A 170 32.15 -22.01 18.49
C SER A 170 33.21 -23.08 18.76
N GLU A 171 34.39 -22.94 18.14
CA GLU A 171 35.62 -23.67 18.42
C GLU A 171 36.11 -23.39 19.87
N SER A 172 35.41 -23.88 20.89
CA SER A 172 35.83 -23.68 22.29
C SER A 172 35.56 -24.85 23.23
N ALA A 173 35.04 -25.98 22.75
CA ALA A 173 34.75 -27.14 23.60
C ALA A 173 35.73 -28.31 23.47
N ALA A 174 36.82 -28.18 22.70
CA ALA A 174 37.82 -29.24 22.53
C ALA A 174 39.23 -28.74 22.83
N LYS A 175 39.48 -28.35 24.09
CA LYS A 175 40.83 -28.41 24.66
C LYS A 175 40.77 -29.23 25.93
N VAL A 176 40.97 -30.54 25.72
CA VAL A 176 41.26 -31.54 26.75
C VAL A 176 42.48 -31.05 27.53
N ASP A 177 42.33 -30.94 28.85
CA ASP A 177 43.40 -30.61 29.79
C ASP A 177 44.47 -31.71 29.78
N PRO A 178 45.75 -31.42 29.49
CA PRO A 178 46.80 -32.42 29.52
C PRO A 178 47.50 -32.41 30.88
N ARG A 179 46.83 -32.86 31.94
CA ARG A 179 47.48 -33.12 33.26
C ARG A 179 46.82 -34.23 34.06
N PHE A 180 46.90 -35.47 33.59
CA PHE A 180 46.91 -36.65 34.47
C PHE A 180 47.73 -37.77 33.81
N ASP A 181 49.05 -37.59 33.77
CA ASP A 181 50.02 -38.68 33.84
C ASP A 181 50.84 -38.44 35.12
N ASN A 182 50.46 -39.15 36.18
CA ASN A 182 51.27 -39.68 37.28
C ASN A 182 50.36 -40.40 38.29
#